data_AF-A0A0F9RH71-F1
#
_entry.id   AF-A0A0F9RH71-F1
#
_cell.length_a   1.000
_cell.length_b   1.000
_cell.length_c   1.000
_cell.angle_alpha   90.00
_cell.angle_beta   90.00
_cell.angle_gamma   90.00
#
_symmetry.space_group_name_H-M   'P 1'
#
loop_
_entity.id
_entity.type
_entity.pdbx_description
1 polymer ?
#
loop_
_entity_poly.entity_id
_entity_poly.type
_entity_poly.pdbx_seq_one_letter_code
_entity_poly.pdbx_strand_id
1 'polypeptide(L)' 'MKKKTKARWIKWGKGLISAGIGGFSTGVTVAFVDPASFNIDTGLSNLLKVCVVAGVVAMFNYLKQSPLPAAPEVK' A
#
# COMPACT_ATOMS: atom_id res chain seq x y z
N MET A 1 15.14 14.38 -23.02
CA MET A 1 14.83 14.51 -21.58
C MET A 1 13.56 13.80 -21.08
N LYS A 2 12.55 13.49 -21.92
CA LYS A 2 11.26 12.88 -21.50
C LYS A 2 11.32 11.48 -20.83
N LYS A 3 12.35 10.67 -21.11
CA LYS A 3 12.49 9.30 -20.57
C LYS A 3 12.73 9.25 -19.05
N LYS A 4 13.47 10.22 -18.49
CA LYS A 4 13.81 10.26 -17.06
C LYS A 4 12.58 10.53 -16.18
N THR A 5 11.65 11.36 -16.64
CA THR A 5 10.42 11.69 -15.92
C THR A 5 9.48 10.49 -15.82
N LYS A 6 9.25 9.77 -16.93
CA LYS A 6 8.44 8.54 -16.91
C LYS A 6 9.00 7.50 -15.95
N ALA A 7 10.32 7.31 -15.92
CA ALA A 7 10.96 6.37 -15.01
C ALA A 7 10.77 6.74 -13.52
N ARG A 8 10.82 8.04 -13.16
CA ARG A 8 10.54 8.51 -11.79
C ARG A 8 9.09 8.26 -11.38
N TRP A 9 8.14 8.55 -12.27
CA TRP A 9 6.71 8.28 -12.04
C TRP A 9 6.42 6.80 -11.87
N ILE A 10 7.03 5.94 -12.68
CA ILE A 10 6.92 4.47 -12.54
C ILE A 10 7.47 4.01 -11.19
N LYS A 11 8.64 4.51 -10.77
CA LYS A 11 9.26 4.14 -9.49
C LYS A 11 8.40 4.59 -8.30
N TRP A 12 7.84 5.80 -8.36
CA TRP A 12 6.92 6.32 -7.34
C TRP A 12 5.63 5.49 -7.26
N GLY A 13 5.01 5.18 -8.41
CA GLY A 13 3.81 4.33 -8.44
C GLY A 13 4.06 2.92 -7.91
N LYS A 14 5.23 2.33 -8.22
CA LYS A 14 5.65 1.06 -7.62
C LYS A 14 5.79 1.15 -6.10
N GLY A 15 6.29 2.28 -5.59
CA GLY A 15 6.38 2.53 -4.16
C GLY A 15 5.00 2.56 -3.48
N LEU A 16 4.03 3.24 -4.09
CA LEU A 16 2.65 3.27 -3.60
C LEU A 16 2.03 1.87 -3.53
N ILE A 17 2.22 1.05 -4.56
CA ILE A 17 1.75 -0.35 -4.59
C ILE A 17 2.46 -1.17 -3.51
N SER A 18 3.78 -1.03 -3.37
CA SER A 18 4.53 -1.73 -2.31
C SER A 18 4.09 -1.34 -0.90
N ALA A 19 3.70 -0.08 -0.69
CA ALA A 19 3.17 0.37 0.60
C ALA A 19 1.80 -0.27 0.89
N GLY A 20 0.92 -0.37 -0.11
CA GLY A 20 -0.36 -1.08 0.03
C GLY A 20 -0.18 -2.56 0.36
N ILE A 21 0.74 -3.24 -0.32
CA ILE A 21 1.10 -4.65 -0.01
C ILE A 21 1.70 -4.76 1.40
N GLY A 22 2.55 -3.81 1.79
CA GLY A 22 3.09 -3.73 3.16
C GLY A 22 1.98 -3.59 4.20
N GLY A 23 0.97 -2.75 3.96
CA GLY A 23 -0.20 -2.65 4.82
C GLY A 23 -0.99 -3.95 4.91
N PHE A 24 -1.14 -4.68 3.79
CA PHE A 24 -1.80 -5.99 3.74
C PHE A 24 -1.10 -7.05 4.61
N SER A 25 0.22 -6.97 4.79
CA SER A 25 0.97 -7.90 5.66
C SER A 25 0.49 -7.86 7.12
N THR A 26 -0.08 -6.75 7.57
CA THR A 26 -0.70 -6.60 8.90
C THR A 26 -1.82 -7.63 9.09
N GLY A 27 -2.58 -7.97 8.05
CA GLY A 27 -3.64 -8.98 8.15
C GLY A 27 -3.12 -10.38 8.46
N VAL A 28 -1.90 -10.71 7.99
CA VAL A 28 -1.24 -11.98 8.36
C VAL A 28 -0.91 -11.97 9.85
N THR A 29 -0.39 -10.85 10.38
CA THR A 29 -0.11 -10.72 11.82
C THR A 29 -1.37 -10.91 12.66
N VAL A 30 -2.48 -10.27 12.29
CA VAL A 30 -3.74 -10.39 13.04
C VAL A 30 -4.30 -11.81 12.99
N ALA A 31 -4.10 -12.54 11.88
CA ALA A 31 -4.48 -13.95 11.78
C ALA A 31 -3.75 -14.85 12.79
N PHE A 32 -2.51 -14.52 13.13
CA PHE A 32 -1.74 -15.24 14.15
C PHE A 32 -2.05 -14.77 15.58
N VAL A 33 -2.35 -13.49 15.77
CA VAL A 33 -2.60 -12.91 17.11
C VAL A 33 -4.01 -13.26 17.62
N ASP A 34 -5.02 -13.27 16.75
CA ASP A 34 -6.38 -13.67 17.08
C ASP A 34 -7.00 -14.54 15.98
N PRO A 35 -6.65 -15.85 15.95
CA PRO A 35 -7.15 -16.77 14.94
C PRO A 35 -8.65 -17.08 15.09
N ALA A 36 -9.26 -16.81 16.24
CA ALA A 36 -10.70 -17.05 16.42
C ALA A 36 -11.53 -16.03 15.63
N SER A 37 -11.14 -14.75 15.66
CA SER A 37 -11.83 -13.68 14.93
C SER A 37 -11.31 -13.47 13.50
N PHE A 38 -10.06 -13.84 13.24
CA PHE A 38 -9.35 -13.60 11.98
C PHE A 38 -8.74 -14.90 11.43
N ASN A 39 -9.58 -15.76 10.87
CA ASN A 39 -9.15 -16.96 10.13
C ASN A 39 -9.64 -16.91 8.67
N ILE A 40 -9.29 -17.94 7.89
CA ILE A 40 -9.63 -18.04 6.45
C ILE A 40 -11.03 -18.64 6.21
N ASP A 41 -11.67 -19.19 7.25
CA ASP A 41 -12.95 -19.88 7.15
C ASP A 41 -14.12 -18.93 7.52
N THR A 42 -14.29 -18.66 8.80
CA THR A 42 -15.34 -17.78 9.36
C THR A 42 -14.88 -16.33 9.54
N GLY A 43 -13.58 -16.11 9.78
CA GLY A 43 -13.00 -14.79 10.05
C GLY A 43 -12.56 -14.01 8.80
N LEU A 44 -12.75 -14.58 7.60
CA LEU A 44 -12.13 -14.06 6.38
C LEU A 44 -12.62 -12.65 6.05
N SER A 45 -13.91 -12.36 6.27
CA SER A 45 -14.46 -11.01 6.07
C SER A 45 -13.78 -9.96 6.94
N ASN A 46 -13.51 -10.29 8.21
CA ASN A 46 -12.84 -9.37 9.14
C ASN A 46 -11.36 -9.21 8.78
N LEU A 47 -10.71 -10.30 8.37
CA LEU A 47 -9.33 -10.31 7.91
C LEU A 47 -9.15 -9.43 6.66
N LEU A 48 -10.09 -9.54 5.71
CA LEU A 48 -10.09 -8.74 4.49
C LEU A 48 -10.36 -7.26 4.78
N LYS A 49 -11.25 -6.94 5.72
CA LYS A 49 -11.46 -5.56 6.20
C LYS A 49 -10.18 -4.96 6.79
N VAL A 50 -9.49 -5.70 7.65
CA VAL A 50 -8.21 -5.24 8.24
C VAL A 50 -7.17 -5.03 7.15
N CYS A 51 -7.02 -5.99 6.23
CA CYS A 51 -6.11 -5.87 5.10
C CYS A 51 -6.38 -4.64 4.23
N VAL A 52 -7.65 -4.37 3.90
CA VAL A 52 -8.05 -3.22 3.09
C VAL A 52 -7.78 -1.92 3.84
N VAL A 53 -8.20 -1.82 5.11
CA VAL A 53 -8.01 -0.60 5.90
C VAL A 53 -6.52 -0.34 6.12
N ALA A 54 -5.74 -1.35 6.52
CA ALA A 54 -4.30 -1.22 6.74
C ALA A 54 -3.56 -0.89 5.43
N GLY A 55 -3.95 -1.51 4.31
CA GLY A 55 -3.41 -1.20 2.98
C GLY A 55 -3.67 0.25 2.57
N VAL A 56 -4.91 0.73 2.74
CA VAL A 56 -5.29 2.10 2.43
C VAL A 56 -4.54 3.11 3.32
N VAL A 57 -4.46 2.86 4.63
CA VAL A 57 -3.71 3.71 5.56
C VAL A 57 -2.23 3.76 5.18
N ALA A 58 -1.62 2.62 4.83
CA ALA A 58 -0.23 2.56 4.39
C ALA A 58 -0.01 3.33 3.07
N MET A 59 -0.95 3.24 2.13
CA MET A 59 -0.91 4.04 0.90
C MET A 59 -1.02 5.54 1.18
N PHE A 60 -1.93 5.98 2.06
CA PHE A 60 -2.03 7.38 2.47
C PHE A 60 -0.77 7.88 3.17
N ASN A 61 -0.17 7.05 4.03
CA ASN A 61 1.09 7.39 4.67
C ASN A 61 2.23 7.51 3.64
N TYR A 62 2.26 6.62 2.63
CA TYR A 62 3.18 6.74 1.50
C TYR A 62 2.98 8.06 0.74
N LEU A 63 1.73 8.44 0.44
CA LEU A 63 1.42 9.73 -0.21
C LEU A 63 1.88 10.92 0.63
N LYS A 64 1.74 10.85 1.95
CA LYS A 64 2.17 11.90 2.87
C LYS A 64 3.70 12.02 2.94
N GLN A 65 4.43 10.90 2.91
CA GLN A 65 5.89 10.88 3.04
C GLN A 65 6.62 10.98 1.69
N SER A 66 5.98 10.59 0.59
CA SER A 66 6.58 10.53 -0.75
C SER A 66 6.02 11.63 -1.64
N PRO A 67 6.70 12.80 -1.73
CA PRO A 67 6.23 13.91 -2.56
C PRO A 67 6.07 13.50 -4.02
N LEU A 68 5.08 14.08 -4.70
CA LEU A 68 4.82 13.82 -6.12
C LEU A 68 6.06 14.14 -6.97
N PRO A 69 6.42 13.29 -7.94
CA PRO A 69 7.55 13.57 -8.83
C PRO A 69 7.29 14.86 -9.62
N ALA A 70 8.27 15.77 -9.64
CA ALA A 70 8.16 17.03 -10.38
C ALA A 70 7.72 16.79 -11.83
N ALA A 71 6.75 17.61 -12.28
CA ALA A 71 6.32 17.65 -13.68
C ALA A 71 7.51 18.02 -14.58
N PRO A 72 7.53 17.57 -15.85
CA PRO A 72 8.55 18.01 -16.78
C PRO A 72 8.47 19.54 -16.89
N GLU A 73 9.56 20.20 -16.49
CA GLU A 73 9.83 21.60 -16.77
C GLU A 73 9.59 21.86 -18.27
N VAL A 74 8.49 22.56 -18.57
CA VAL A 74 8.18 23.07 -19.91
C VAL A 74 9.12 24.25 -20.11
N LYS A 75 10.24 23.98 -20.78
CA LYS A 75 11.05 25.04 -21.40
C LYS A 75 10.38 25.50 -22.68
#